data_AF-A0A8D2MAZ2-F1
#
_entry.id   AF-A0A8D2MAZ2-F1
#
_cell.length_a   1.000
_cell.length_b   1.000
_cell.length_c   1.000
_cell.angle_alpha   90.00
_cell.angle_beta   90.00
_cell.angle_gamma   90.00
#
_symmetry.space_group_name_H-M   'P 1'
#
loop_
_entity.id
_entity.type
_entity.pdbx_description
1 polymer ?
#
loop_
_entity_poly.entity_id
_entity_poly.type
_entity_poly.pdbx_seq_one_letter_code
_entity_poly.pdbx_strand_id
1 'polypeptide(L)'
;MPGKRRVQILVPEEVSSEMKKVKDSKMPAKRRMKILVPEEDSTETKKVKVCHPSHRSQPGLVLTLGQGNVGQLGLGEDIMERKKPALVTLPEMVVQVEAGGMHTVCLSQTGKIYTFGCNDEGALGRDTSAEGSESSPGLVELQEKVVQVSAGDSHTAALTEDGRVFVWGSFRDNNGVIGLLEPLKTSSSPVLLQLNTPVVKIVSGNDHLVMLTVDGDLFTCGCGEQGQLGRVPALFATRGGRRGLERMLVPQLVPVRGRGRRSKMRFQDAFCGAYFTFAVTREGHIYGFGLSNYHQLGTQDTEPCFSPQNLTSFKNSTKSWVGFSGGQHHTVCVDSEGKAYSLGRAEYGRLGLGTGAEEKSAPTVIPELPSIISVACGASVGYAVSSDGRAFAWGMGTNYQLGTGEEDDVWSPVEMTGKQLENRRVLAVSSGGQHTVLLVSDKEQS
;
A
#
# COMPACT_ATOMS: atom_id res chain seq x y z
N MET A 1 -67.99 16.37 -1.09
CA MET A 1 -68.05 15.00 -0.51
C MET A 1 -68.93 14.11 -1.39
N PRO A 2 -68.40 13.40 -2.40
CA PRO A 2 -69.20 12.54 -3.28
C PRO A 2 -69.07 11.03 -2.97
N GLY A 3 -70.20 10.32 -3.11
CA GLY A 3 -70.27 8.98 -3.74
C GLY A 3 -69.59 7.75 -3.11
N LYS A 4 -70.36 6.96 -2.34
CA LYS A 4 -70.10 5.50 -2.18
C LYS A 4 -70.70 4.73 -3.36
N ARG A 5 -70.01 3.71 -3.90
CA ARG A 5 -70.62 2.53 -4.56
C ARG A 5 -69.71 1.29 -4.48
N ARG A 6 -70.30 0.13 -4.15
CA ARG A 6 -69.69 -1.21 -4.19
C ARG A 6 -69.68 -1.75 -5.63
N VAL A 7 -68.77 -2.67 -5.94
CA VAL A 7 -68.90 -3.64 -7.04
C VAL A 7 -68.55 -5.05 -6.52
N GLN A 8 -69.22 -6.06 -7.07
CA GLN A 8 -69.22 -7.46 -6.60
C GLN A 8 -68.13 -8.33 -7.24
N ILE A 9 -67.81 -9.43 -6.57
CA ILE A 9 -67.13 -10.62 -7.11
C ILE A 9 -68.20 -11.59 -7.62
N LEU A 10 -67.99 -12.23 -8.79
CA LEU A 10 -68.61 -13.51 -9.16
C LEU A 10 -67.73 -14.26 -10.20
N VAL A 11 -67.59 -15.58 -10.02
CA VAL A 11 -67.04 -16.57 -10.97
C VAL A 11 -68.17 -17.57 -11.26
N PRO A 12 -68.39 -18.01 -12.53
CA PRO A 12 -68.18 -19.42 -12.92
C PRO A 12 -67.77 -19.57 -14.42
N GLU A 13 -67.52 -20.72 -15.08
CA GLU A 13 -67.13 -22.13 -14.77
C GLU A 13 -66.61 -22.77 -16.10
N GLU A 14 -66.12 -24.02 -16.08
CA GLU A 14 -65.78 -24.81 -17.29
C GLU A 14 -66.96 -25.69 -17.77
N VAL A 15 -67.10 -25.92 -19.09
CA VAL A 15 -67.81 -27.08 -19.68
C VAL A 15 -67.08 -27.57 -20.94
N SER A 16 -67.28 -28.84 -21.31
CA SER A 16 -66.34 -29.72 -22.00
C SER A 16 -66.59 -30.02 -23.49
N SER A 17 -65.55 -30.59 -24.12
CA SER A 17 -65.55 -31.70 -25.10
C SER A 17 -66.38 -31.64 -26.40
N GLU A 18 -65.70 -31.79 -27.55
CA GLU A 18 -65.84 -32.97 -28.43
C GLU A 18 -64.73 -33.06 -29.50
N MET A 19 -64.40 -34.27 -29.97
CA MET A 19 -63.45 -34.54 -31.07
C MET A 19 -64.14 -35.26 -32.24
N LYS A 20 -63.83 -34.86 -33.49
CA LYS A 20 -64.00 -35.72 -34.70
C LYS A 20 -62.96 -35.41 -35.78
N LYS A 21 -62.74 -36.37 -36.69
CA LYS A 21 -61.47 -36.62 -37.39
C LYS A 21 -61.37 -36.08 -38.85
N VAL A 22 -60.20 -35.46 -39.15
CA VAL A 22 -59.19 -35.78 -40.19
C VAL A 22 -59.54 -35.80 -41.70
N LYS A 23 -58.77 -34.99 -42.46
CA LYS A 23 -58.03 -35.31 -43.73
C LYS A 23 -57.13 -34.10 -44.07
N ASP A 24 -55.80 -34.18 -43.94
CA ASP A 24 -54.78 -34.75 -44.86
C ASP A 24 -54.08 -33.70 -45.77
N SER A 25 -52.89 -33.24 -45.36
CA SER A 25 -51.79 -32.90 -46.28
C SER A 25 -50.43 -32.96 -45.56
N LYS A 26 -49.37 -33.41 -46.27
CA LYS A 26 -48.07 -33.89 -45.76
C LYS A 26 -47.06 -32.73 -45.52
N MET A 27 -46.44 -32.60 -44.33
CA MET A 27 -45.09 -33.11 -43.92
C MET A 27 -43.88 -32.38 -44.55
N PRO A 28 -42.77 -32.11 -43.81
CA PRO A 28 -41.96 -33.18 -43.22
C PRO A 28 -41.33 -32.99 -41.80
N ALA A 29 -41.07 -34.14 -41.16
CA ALA A 29 -39.97 -34.48 -40.24
C ALA A 29 -39.65 -33.58 -39.01
N LYS A 30 -40.17 -33.97 -37.84
CA LYS A 30 -39.66 -33.54 -36.52
C LYS A 30 -38.37 -34.30 -36.14
N ARG A 31 -37.29 -33.58 -35.79
CA ARG A 31 -36.11 -34.16 -35.12
C ARG A 31 -36.36 -34.19 -33.61
N ARG A 32 -36.03 -35.32 -32.95
CA ARG A 32 -36.23 -35.56 -31.51
C ARG A 32 -35.48 -34.51 -30.67
N MET A 33 -36.18 -33.69 -29.89
CA MET A 33 -35.54 -32.97 -28.78
C MET A 33 -35.20 -33.98 -27.69
N LYS A 34 -33.92 -34.23 -27.45
CA LYS A 34 -33.44 -34.69 -26.15
C LYS A 34 -33.44 -33.48 -25.23
N ILE A 35 -34.08 -33.57 -24.07
CA ILE A 35 -33.81 -32.65 -22.97
C ILE A 35 -32.42 -33.03 -22.47
N LEU A 36 -31.41 -32.27 -22.90
CA LEU A 36 -30.12 -32.24 -22.22
C LEU A 36 -30.31 -31.28 -21.04
N VAL A 37 -30.36 -31.85 -19.84
CA VAL A 37 -30.00 -31.08 -18.64
C VAL A 37 -28.56 -30.61 -18.89
N PRO A 38 -28.23 -29.32 -18.76
CA PRO A 38 -26.84 -28.90 -18.78
C PRO A 38 -26.16 -29.60 -17.61
N GLU A 39 -25.20 -30.47 -17.90
CA GLU A 39 -24.19 -30.80 -16.90
C GLU A 39 -23.53 -29.48 -16.51
N GLU A 40 -23.32 -29.26 -15.21
CA GLU A 40 -22.53 -28.14 -14.73
C GLU A 40 -21.10 -28.36 -15.19
N ASP A 41 -20.78 -27.83 -16.38
CA ASP A 41 -19.42 -27.73 -16.87
C ASP A 41 -18.68 -26.80 -15.93
N SER A 42 -18.06 -27.39 -14.91
CA SER A 42 -17.28 -26.71 -13.90
C SER A 42 -16.05 -26.15 -14.58
N THR A 43 -16.21 -24.98 -15.20
CA THR A 43 -15.10 -24.22 -15.77
C THR A 43 -14.18 -23.87 -14.62
N GLU A 44 -13.14 -24.68 -14.41
CA GLU A 44 -12.02 -24.34 -13.55
C GLU A 44 -11.44 -23.03 -14.11
N THR A 45 -11.83 -21.93 -13.46
CA THR A 45 -11.20 -20.64 -13.68
C THR A 45 -9.73 -20.82 -13.35
N LYS A 46 -8.88 -20.82 -14.39
CA LYS A 46 -7.43 -20.97 -14.25
C LYS A 46 -6.98 -20.02 -13.16
N LYS A 47 -6.57 -20.56 -12.00
CA LYS A 47 -6.20 -19.77 -10.83
C LYS A 47 -5.05 -18.84 -11.24
N VAL A 48 -5.36 -17.56 -11.40
CA VAL A 48 -4.39 -16.54 -11.82
C VAL A 48 -3.50 -16.28 -10.62
N LYS A 49 -2.34 -16.93 -10.56
CA LYS A 49 -1.37 -16.66 -9.50
C LYS A 49 -0.56 -15.40 -9.87
N VAL A 50 -0.70 -14.34 -9.07
CA VAL A 50 0.03 -13.09 -9.29
C VAL A 50 1.44 -13.17 -8.72
N CYS A 51 2.38 -12.52 -9.40
CA CYS A 51 3.78 -12.42 -8.99
C CYS A 51 4.36 -11.08 -9.47
N HIS A 52 5.17 -10.45 -8.62
CA HIS A 52 5.84 -9.19 -8.92
C HIS A 52 7.22 -9.18 -8.22
N PRO A 53 8.26 -8.53 -8.77
CA PRO A 53 9.59 -8.48 -8.15
C PRO A 53 9.63 -7.87 -6.73
N SER A 54 8.58 -7.16 -6.31
CA SER A 54 8.45 -6.65 -4.93
C SER A 54 7.93 -7.68 -3.92
N HIS A 55 7.47 -8.86 -4.35
CA HIS A 55 7.02 -9.93 -3.44
C HIS A 55 8.25 -10.59 -2.80
N ARG A 56 8.48 -10.29 -1.51
CA ARG A 56 9.59 -10.86 -0.75
C ARG A 56 9.26 -12.31 -0.35
N SER A 57 10.26 -13.19 -0.48
CA SER A 57 10.14 -14.63 -0.18
C SER A 57 11.20 -15.15 0.78
N GLN A 58 12.25 -14.38 1.07
CA GLN A 58 13.31 -14.77 1.99
C GLN A 58 12.81 -14.62 3.45
N PRO A 59 12.77 -15.70 4.25
CA PRO A 59 12.34 -15.64 5.64
C PRO A 59 13.40 -14.96 6.52
N GLY A 60 12.94 -14.26 7.55
CA GLY A 60 13.75 -13.57 8.53
C GLY A 60 13.04 -13.33 9.86
N LEU A 61 13.79 -12.75 10.80
CA LEU A 61 13.36 -12.30 12.12
C LEU A 61 13.04 -10.81 12.09
N VAL A 62 12.09 -10.37 12.92
CA VAL A 62 11.66 -8.96 12.99
C VAL A 62 12.37 -8.27 14.14
N LEU A 63 12.97 -7.11 13.87
CA LEU A 63 13.50 -6.22 14.89
C LEU A 63 12.72 -4.90 14.90
N THR A 64 12.51 -4.31 16.07
CA THR A 64 11.89 -2.99 16.24
C THR A 64 12.75 -2.06 17.10
N LEU A 65 12.62 -0.76 16.84
CA LEU A 65 13.26 0.31 17.62
C LEU A 65 12.50 1.63 17.48
N GLY A 66 12.82 2.59 18.35
CA GLY A 66 12.19 3.90 18.46
C GLY A 66 11.20 3.98 19.62
N GLN A 67 10.15 4.79 19.46
CA GLN A 67 9.07 4.94 20.43
C GLN A 67 8.06 3.79 20.34
N GLY A 68 7.45 3.43 21.48
CA GLY A 68 6.52 2.31 21.66
C GLY A 68 5.24 2.67 22.42
N ASN A 69 4.95 3.96 22.59
CA ASN A 69 3.89 4.50 23.44
C ASN A 69 2.46 3.96 23.20
N VAL A 70 2.20 3.35 22.05
CA VAL A 70 0.92 2.71 21.69
C VAL A 70 1.13 1.28 21.18
N GLY A 71 2.15 0.59 21.68
CA GLY A 71 2.43 -0.82 21.38
C GLY A 71 3.13 -1.10 20.05
N GLN A 72 3.50 -0.07 19.28
CA GLN A 72 4.02 -0.21 17.90
C GLN A 72 5.39 -0.91 17.78
N LEU A 73 6.07 -1.16 18.91
CA LEU A 73 7.27 -1.99 18.98
C LEU A 73 6.98 -3.49 19.05
N GLY A 74 5.79 -3.92 19.49
CA GLY A 74 5.43 -5.35 19.56
C GLY A 74 6.16 -6.13 20.65
N LEU A 75 6.54 -5.46 21.74
CA LEU A 75 7.38 -6.00 22.81
C LEU A 75 6.64 -6.16 24.15
N GLY A 76 5.33 -5.94 24.18
CA GLY A 76 4.53 -5.87 25.42
C GLY A 76 4.40 -4.45 25.97
N GLU A 77 3.45 -4.27 26.88
CA GLU A 77 3.00 -2.99 27.44
C GLU A 77 4.07 -2.23 28.26
N ASP A 78 4.97 -2.95 28.92
CA ASP A 78 6.07 -2.37 29.72
C ASP A 78 7.15 -1.66 28.88
N ILE A 79 7.17 -1.85 27.55
CA ILE A 79 8.27 -1.45 26.68
C ILE A 79 7.90 -0.25 25.81
N MET A 80 7.99 0.93 26.42
CA MET A 80 7.67 2.22 25.80
C MET A 80 8.75 2.77 24.85
N GLU A 81 10.01 2.32 24.94
CA GLU A 81 11.07 2.75 24.01
C GLU A 81 12.17 1.69 23.79
N ARG A 82 12.82 1.76 22.62
CA ARG A 82 14.02 1.00 22.28
C ARG A 82 15.00 1.83 21.45
N LYS A 83 16.12 2.23 22.06
CA LYS A 83 17.16 3.06 21.43
C LYS A 83 18.04 2.32 20.39
N LYS A 84 17.95 0.98 20.36
CA LYS A 84 18.64 0.07 19.44
C LYS A 84 17.72 -1.10 19.05
N PRO A 85 17.94 -1.77 17.91
CA PRO A 85 17.10 -2.88 17.44
C PRO A 85 16.90 -3.97 18.51
N ALA A 86 15.64 -4.28 18.82
CA ALA A 86 15.22 -5.34 19.72
C ALA A 86 14.41 -6.40 18.95
N LEU A 87 14.55 -7.68 19.32
CA LEU A 87 13.88 -8.80 18.64
C LEU A 87 12.40 -8.88 19.05
N VAL A 88 11.51 -8.88 18.06
CA VAL A 88 10.08 -9.16 18.24
C VAL A 88 9.86 -10.67 18.11
N THR A 89 9.14 -11.26 19.07
CA THR A 89 8.83 -12.70 19.04
C THR A 89 7.56 -12.95 18.24
N LEU A 90 7.67 -13.72 17.16
CA LEU A 90 6.55 -14.14 16.31
C LEU A 90 6.51 -15.68 16.21
N PRO A 91 5.34 -16.30 16.03
CA PRO A 91 5.20 -17.76 15.95
C PRO A 91 5.69 -18.35 14.61
N GLU A 92 5.95 -17.51 13.60
CA GLU A 92 6.41 -17.91 12.27
C GLU A 92 7.46 -16.92 11.76
N MET A 93 8.38 -17.40 10.91
CA MET A 93 9.33 -16.54 10.20
C MET A 93 8.60 -15.58 9.25
N VAL A 94 9.12 -14.36 9.14
CA VAL A 94 8.51 -13.25 8.40
C VAL A 94 9.23 -13.02 7.08
N VAL A 95 8.50 -12.69 6.01
CA VAL A 95 9.07 -12.39 4.68
C VAL A 95 8.95 -10.90 4.29
N GLN A 96 8.00 -10.17 4.89
CA GLN A 96 7.86 -8.72 4.72
C GLN A 96 7.44 -8.07 6.04
N VAL A 97 8.02 -6.91 6.35
CA VAL A 97 7.62 -6.04 7.46
C VAL A 97 7.26 -4.67 6.88
N GLU A 98 6.20 -4.05 7.40
CA GLU A 98 5.83 -2.67 7.09
C GLU A 98 5.48 -1.91 8.36
N ALA A 99 6.05 -0.72 8.50
CA ALA A 99 5.71 0.21 9.57
C ALA A 99 4.68 1.22 9.04
N GLY A 100 3.48 1.20 9.59
CA GLY A 100 2.53 2.29 9.43
C GLY A 100 2.90 3.49 10.30
N GLY A 101 2.02 4.49 10.40
CA GLY A 101 2.27 5.68 11.21
C GLY A 101 2.53 5.34 12.69
N MET A 102 1.62 4.56 13.29
CA MET A 102 1.65 4.15 14.71
C MET A 102 1.36 2.66 14.92
N HIS A 103 1.58 1.82 13.89
CA HIS A 103 1.43 0.37 13.94
C HIS A 103 2.44 -0.36 13.05
N THR A 104 2.57 -1.67 13.23
CA THR A 104 3.44 -2.55 12.44
C THR A 104 2.65 -3.73 11.90
N VAL A 105 2.98 -4.13 10.67
CA VAL A 105 2.39 -5.26 9.96
C VAL A 105 3.49 -6.21 9.51
N CYS A 106 3.38 -7.49 9.88
CA CYS A 106 4.34 -8.55 9.54
C CYS A 106 3.64 -9.65 8.72
N LEU A 107 4.18 -9.96 7.54
CA LEU A 107 3.71 -11.05 6.67
C LEU A 107 4.58 -12.30 6.88
N SER A 108 4.00 -13.41 7.35
CA SER A 108 4.72 -14.66 7.55
C SER A 108 5.00 -15.41 6.24
N GLN A 109 5.98 -16.32 6.28
CA GLN A 109 6.31 -17.20 5.16
C GLN A 109 5.15 -18.12 4.72
N THR A 110 4.13 -18.34 5.57
CA THR A 110 2.94 -19.13 5.20
C THR A 110 1.83 -18.28 4.55
N GLY A 111 1.98 -16.95 4.58
CA GLY A 111 1.01 -15.99 4.05
C GLY A 111 0.01 -15.47 5.10
N LYS A 112 0.28 -15.66 6.40
CA LYS A 112 -0.50 -15.07 7.50
C LYS A 112 0.01 -13.66 7.83
N ILE A 113 -0.85 -12.83 8.41
CA ILE A 113 -0.50 -11.47 8.83
C ILE A 113 -0.55 -11.37 10.35
N TYR A 114 0.48 -10.76 10.94
CA TYR A 114 0.56 -10.41 12.35
C TYR A 114 0.65 -8.89 12.50
N THR A 115 -0.09 -8.31 13.46
CA THR A 115 -0.21 -6.86 13.65
C THR A 115 -0.10 -6.46 15.12
N PHE A 116 0.49 -5.29 15.37
CA PHE A 116 0.65 -4.68 16.69
C PHE A 116 0.83 -3.15 16.58
N GLY A 117 0.45 -2.41 17.62
CA GLY A 117 0.41 -0.94 17.65
C GLY A 117 -0.98 -0.36 17.88
N CYS A 118 -1.19 0.91 17.53
CA CYS A 118 -2.48 1.58 17.70
C CYS A 118 -3.60 0.88 16.90
N ASN A 119 -4.75 0.66 17.54
CA ASN A 119 -5.93 0.05 16.92
C ASN A 119 -7.20 0.94 16.96
N ASP A 120 -7.08 2.22 17.34
CA ASP A 120 -8.22 3.14 17.52
C ASP A 120 -9.12 3.25 16.27
N GLU A 121 -8.51 3.13 15.09
CA GLU A 121 -9.19 3.16 13.79
C GLU A 121 -9.44 1.77 13.19
N GLY A 122 -9.05 0.70 13.89
CA GLY A 122 -9.11 -0.68 13.41
C GLY A 122 -7.92 -1.11 12.55
N ALA A 123 -6.82 -0.34 12.53
CA ALA A 123 -5.65 -0.54 11.66
C ALA A 123 -4.96 -1.92 11.82
N LEU A 124 -5.14 -2.59 12.97
CA LEU A 124 -4.58 -3.93 13.20
C LEU A 124 -5.42 -5.05 12.56
N GLY A 125 -6.70 -4.82 12.25
CA GLY A 125 -7.57 -5.80 11.55
C GLY A 125 -7.95 -7.02 12.40
N ARG A 126 -7.85 -6.91 13.72
CA ARG A 126 -8.13 -7.97 14.70
C ARG A 126 -8.74 -7.37 15.97
N ASP A 127 -9.32 -8.22 16.80
CA ASP A 127 -9.77 -7.83 18.13
C ASP A 127 -8.57 -7.44 19.02
N THR A 128 -8.77 -6.36 19.79
CA THR A 128 -7.87 -5.86 20.84
C THR A 128 -8.66 -5.47 22.10
N SER A 129 -9.83 -6.08 22.34
CA SER A 129 -10.66 -5.82 23.52
C SER A 129 -10.02 -6.28 24.83
N ALA A 130 -9.02 -7.17 24.77
CA ALA A 130 -8.19 -7.53 25.91
C ALA A 130 -7.07 -6.49 26.11
N GLU A 131 -6.93 -6.00 27.34
CA GLU A 131 -5.92 -5.02 27.73
C GLU A 131 -4.49 -5.48 27.33
N GLY A 132 -3.70 -4.56 26.77
CA GLY A 132 -2.33 -4.81 26.30
C GLY A 132 -2.20 -5.69 25.06
N SER A 133 -3.27 -6.28 24.53
CA SER A 133 -3.22 -7.22 23.39
C SER A 133 -2.82 -6.58 22.05
N GLU A 134 -2.87 -5.26 21.94
CA GLU A 134 -2.36 -4.45 20.84
C GLU A 134 -0.83 -4.25 20.89
N SER A 135 -0.22 -4.34 22.09
CA SER A 135 1.22 -4.17 22.32
C SER A 135 2.10 -5.37 21.94
N SER A 136 1.47 -6.48 21.55
CA SER A 136 2.12 -7.74 21.16
C SER A 136 1.61 -8.23 19.81
N PRO A 137 2.40 -8.98 19.01
CA PRO A 137 1.98 -9.45 17.70
C PRO A 137 0.79 -10.42 17.78
N GLY A 138 -0.37 -9.98 17.29
CA GLY A 138 -1.58 -10.80 17.17
C GLY A 138 -1.90 -11.17 15.72
N LEU A 139 -2.51 -12.33 15.52
CA LEU A 139 -2.92 -12.82 14.19
C LEU A 139 -4.12 -12.02 13.66
N VAL A 140 -4.09 -11.69 12.36
CA VAL A 140 -5.25 -11.18 11.62
C VAL A 140 -6.07 -12.35 11.08
N GLU A 141 -7.37 -12.37 11.36
CA GLU A 141 -8.27 -13.40 10.85
C GLU A 141 -8.59 -13.18 9.37
N LEU A 142 -7.75 -13.74 8.50
CA LEU A 142 -7.94 -13.75 7.05
C LEU A 142 -7.62 -15.14 6.49
N GLN A 143 -8.63 -15.84 5.97
CA GLN A 143 -8.48 -17.20 5.42
C GLN A 143 -7.96 -17.19 3.97
N GLU A 144 -6.96 -16.35 3.70
CA GLU A 144 -6.36 -16.16 2.38
C GLU A 144 -4.84 -16.27 2.46
N LYS A 145 -4.20 -16.66 1.36
CA LYS A 145 -2.74 -16.66 1.28
C LYS A 145 -2.23 -15.32 0.77
N VAL A 146 -1.67 -14.52 1.67
CA VAL A 146 -1.15 -13.18 1.36
C VAL A 146 0.28 -13.27 0.82
N VAL A 147 0.61 -12.42 -0.17
CA VAL A 147 1.92 -12.33 -0.84
C VAL A 147 2.56 -10.94 -0.74
N GLN A 148 1.79 -9.92 -0.36
CA GLN A 148 2.31 -8.59 -0.05
C GLN A 148 1.40 -7.89 0.98
N VAL A 149 1.97 -7.05 1.84
CA VAL A 149 1.26 -6.11 2.72
C VAL A 149 1.70 -4.67 2.46
N SER A 150 0.88 -3.68 2.84
CA SER A 150 1.29 -2.27 2.95
C SER A 150 0.50 -1.56 4.06
N ALA A 151 1.13 -0.62 4.76
CA ALA A 151 0.56 0.10 5.91
C ALA A 151 0.65 1.63 5.72
N GLY A 152 -0.34 2.36 6.21
CA GLY A 152 -0.35 3.83 6.27
C GLY A 152 -0.45 4.34 7.72
N ASP A 153 -0.99 5.53 7.93
CA ASP A 153 -1.15 6.14 9.26
C ASP A 153 -2.30 5.52 10.07
N SER A 154 -3.36 5.07 9.40
CA SER A 154 -4.53 4.47 10.04
C SER A 154 -5.17 3.33 9.26
N HIS A 155 -4.58 2.92 8.13
CA HIS A 155 -5.03 1.78 7.32
C HIS A 155 -3.94 0.73 7.10
N THR A 156 -4.39 -0.47 6.76
CA THR A 156 -3.55 -1.59 6.28
C THR A 156 -4.20 -2.21 5.06
N ALA A 157 -3.38 -2.67 4.13
CA ALA A 157 -3.80 -3.42 2.95
C ALA A 157 -2.99 -4.72 2.79
N ALA A 158 -3.63 -5.74 2.23
CA ALA A 158 -3.06 -7.05 1.95
C ALA A 158 -3.41 -7.51 0.54
N LEU A 159 -2.42 -8.03 -0.19
CA LEU A 159 -2.54 -8.61 -1.52
C LEU A 159 -2.42 -10.12 -1.43
N THR A 160 -3.43 -10.82 -1.94
CA THR A 160 -3.50 -12.30 -1.97
C THR A 160 -2.77 -12.89 -3.19
N GLU A 161 -2.43 -14.18 -3.14
CA GLU A 161 -1.72 -14.84 -4.25
C GLU A 161 -2.54 -14.94 -5.56
N ASP A 162 -3.85 -14.69 -5.51
CA ASP A 162 -4.73 -14.60 -6.70
C ASP A 162 -5.03 -13.15 -7.15
N GLY A 163 -4.42 -12.16 -6.50
CA GLY A 163 -4.49 -10.75 -6.90
C GLY A 163 -5.71 -9.98 -6.38
N ARG A 164 -6.47 -10.53 -5.41
CA ARG A 164 -7.47 -9.78 -4.63
C ARG A 164 -6.79 -8.93 -3.56
N VAL A 165 -7.35 -7.74 -3.30
CA VAL A 165 -6.88 -6.81 -2.26
C VAL A 165 -7.87 -6.77 -1.11
N PHE A 166 -7.38 -6.97 0.11
CA PHE A 166 -8.13 -6.71 1.34
C PHE A 166 -7.60 -5.44 2.00
N VAL A 167 -8.48 -4.67 2.61
CA VAL A 167 -8.15 -3.42 3.33
C VAL A 167 -8.87 -3.37 4.66
N TRP A 168 -8.28 -2.68 5.65
CA TRP A 168 -8.90 -2.39 6.95
C TRP A 168 -8.28 -1.13 7.57
N GLY A 169 -8.85 -0.68 8.68
CA GLY A 169 -8.56 0.61 9.31
C GLY A 169 -9.42 1.75 8.75
N SER A 170 -8.84 2.93 8.62
CA SER A 170 -9.46 4.12 8.03
C SER A 170 -8.44 5.02 7.33
N PHE A 171 -8.92 5.81 6.36
CA PHE A 171 -8.17 6.96 5.85
C PHE A 171 -8.61 8.24 6.60
N ARG A 172 -7.68 9.19 6.73
CA ARG A 172 -7.91 10.52 7.32
C ARG A 172 -7.64 11.64 6.30
N ASP A 173 -8.25 12.79 6.54
CA ASP A 173 -7.92 14.09 5.94
C ASP A 173 -7.51 15.08 7.05
N ASN A 174 -7.13 16.32 6.71
CA ASN A 174 -6.76 17.33 7.73
C ASN A 174 -7.89 17.69 8.72
N ASN A 175 -9.12 17.22 8.48
CA ASN A 175 -10.30 17.39 9.32
C ASN A 175 -10.68 16.08 10.05
N GLY A 176 -9.83 15.04 10.03
CA GLY A 176 -10.02 13.76 10.70
C GLY A 176 -10.46 12.61 9.78
N VAL A 177 -11.13 11.61 10.33
CA VAL A 177 -11.49 10.36 9.61
C VAL A 177 -12.45 10.64 8.44
N ILE A 178 -12.11 10.10 7.27
CA ILE A 178 -12.97 10.14 6.05
C ILE A 178 -13.64 8.81 5.72
N GLY A 179 -13.20 7.71 6.34
CA GLY A 179 -13.68 6.34 6.09
C GLY A 179 -12.68 5.51 5.29
N LEU A 180 -13.08 4.29 4.89
CA LEU A 180 -12.21 3.32 4.21
C LEU A 180 -12.66 3.07 2.75
N LEU A 181 -13.79 2.38 2.57
CA LEU A 181 -14.42 2.15 1.25
C LEU A 181 -15.71 2.98 1.08
N GLU A 182 -16.37 3.29 2.19
CA GLU A 182 -17.57 4.13 2.27
C GLU A 182 -17.29 5.37 3.14
N PRO A 183 -17.91 6.53 2.84
CA PRO A 183 -17.72 7.75 3.63
C PRO A 183 -18.03 7.55 5.12
N LEU A 184 -17.11 8.00 5.96
CA LEU A 184 -17.18 7.98 7.44
C LEU A 184 -17.33 6.58 8.07
N LYS A 185 -17.16 5.50 7.31
CA LYS A 185 -17.13 4.13 7.83
C LYS A 185 -15.70 3.59 7.84
N THR A 186 -15.21 3.25 9.03
CA THR A 186 -13.96 2.52 9.26
C THR A 186 -14.21 1.01 9.17
N SER A 187 -13.16 0.19 9.25
CA SER A 187 -13.33 -1.26 9.41
C SER A 187 -12.23 -1.87 10.27
N SER A 188 -12.61 -2.52 11.37
CA SER A 188 -11.67 -3.22 12.28
C SER A 188 -11.35 -4.66 11.86
N SER A 189 -11.77 -5.08 10.66
CA SER A 189 -11.50 -6.41 10.12
C SER A 189 -11.27 -6.32 8.60
N PRO A 190 -10.54 -7.27 7.99
CA PRO A 190 -10.25 -7.23 6.55
C PRO A 190 -11.53 -7.25 5.69
N VAL A 191 -11.72 -6.22 4.86
CA VAL A 191 -12.78 -6.16 3.85
C VAL A 191 -12.21 -6.22 2.43
N LEU A 192 -12.89 -6.96 1.54
CA LEU A 192 -12.50 -7.12 0.15
C LEU A 192 -12.71 -5.82 -0.65
N LEU A 193 -11.62 -5.24 -1.14
CA LEU A 193 -11.63 -4.14 -2.08
C LEU A 193 -11.82 -4.71 -3.49
N GLN A 194 -12.99 -4.49 -4.09
CA GLN A 194 -13.34 -5.08 -5.39
C GLN A 194 -12.69 -4.34 -6.56
N LEU A 195 -11.95 -5.09 -7.39
CA LEU A 195 -11.43 -4.67 -8.69
C LEU A 195 -11.69 -5.79 -9.71
N ASN A 196 -11.97 -5.40 -10.97
CA ASN A 196 -12.24 -6.35 -12.06
C ASN A 196 -10.97 -6.98 -12.66
N THR A 197 -9.79 -6.49 -12.29
CA THR A 197 -8.49 -6.92 -12.81
C THR A 197 -7.57 -7.26 -11.63
N PRO A 198 -6.91 -8.43 -11.62
CA PRO A 198 -5.98 -8.81 -10.54
C PRO A 198 -4.87 -7.77 -10.32
N VAL A 199 -4.57 -7.52 -9.04
CA VAL A 199 -3.49 -6.64 -8.59
C VAL A 199 -2.18 -7.42 -8.48
N VAL A 200 -1.05 -6.79 -8.86
CA VAL A 200 0.30 -7.36 -8.74
C VAL A 200 1.18 -6.61 -7.74
N LYS A 201 0.81 -5.38 -7.35
CA LYS A 201 1.49 -4.65 -6.28
C LYS A 201 0.52 -3.72 -5.57
N ILE A 202 0.60 -3.69 -4.25
CA ILE A 202 0.02 -2.64 -3.39
C ILE A 202 1.14 -1.80 -2.77
N VAL A 203 0.91 -0.49 -2.64
CA VAL A 203 1.75 0.43 -1.86
C VAL A 203 0.86 1.48 -1.18
N SER A 204 1.19 1.81 0.07
CA SER A 204 0.49 2.81 0.89
C SER A 204 1.39 4.02 1.10
N GLY A 205 0.81 5.22 1.08
CA GLY A 205 1.34 6.34 1.88
C GLY A 205 0.55 6.45 3.19
N ASN A 206 0.59 7.62 3.85
CA ASN A 206 -0.10 7.84 5.12
C ASN A 206 -1.61 7.58 5.00
N ASP A 207 -2.29 8.30 4.11
CA ASP A 207 -3.76 8.21 3.95
C ASP A 207 -4.19 7.87 2.51
N HIS A 208 -3.34 7.20 1.74
CA HIS A 208 -3.72 6.76 0.39
C HIS A 208 -3.16 5.37 0.07
N LEU A 209 -3.92 4.62 -0.74
CA LEU A 209 -3.56 3.31 -1.25
C LEU A 209 -3.47 3.36 -2.77
N VAL A 210 -2.41 2.75 -3.30
CA VAL A 210 -2.13 2.63 -4.74
C VAL A 210 -2.02 1.16 -5.10
N MET A 211 -2.69 0.76 -6.17
CA MET A 211 -2.78 -0.62 -6.65
C MET A 211 -2.35 -0.67 -8.12
N LEU A 212 -1.34 -1.47 -8.43
CA LEU A 212 -0.88 -1.75 -9.79
C LEU A 212 -1.47 -3.10 -10.25
N THR A 213 -2.17 -3.12 -11.38
CA THR A 213 -2.78 -4.35 -11.92
C THR A 213 -1.85 -5.14 -12.83
N VAL A 214 -2.20 -6.40 -13.14
CA VAL A 214 -1.51 -7.23 -14.17
C VAL A 214 -1.41 -6.54 -15.53
N ASP A 215 -2.33 -5.63 -15.85
CA ASP A 215 -2.32 -4.83 -17.07
C ASP A 215 -1.32 -3.65 -17.03
N GLY A 216 -0.76 -3.33 -15.87
CA GLY A 216 -0.01 -2.08 -15.67
C GLY A 216 -0.92 -0.85 -15.54
N ASP A 217 -2.19 -1.04 -15.21
CA ASP A 217 -3.09 0.05 -14.82
C ASP A 217 -2.85 0.42 -13.35
N LEU A 218 -2.85 1.72 -13.06
CA LEU A 218 -2.68 2.25 -11.72
C LEU A 218 -4.03 2.73 -11.17
N PHE A 219 -4.46 2.15 -10.06
CA PHE A 219 -5.67 2.57 -9.32
C PHE A 219 -5.26 3.24 -8.00
N THR A 220 -5.99 4.25 -7.58
CA THR A 220 -5.77 4.93 -6.29
C THR A 220 -7.06 5.12 -5.51
N CYS A 221 -6.99 5.08 -4.18
CA CYS A 221 -8.07 5.47 -3.27
C CYS A 221 -7.53 6.05 -1.95
N GLY A 222 -8.42 6.67 -1.17
CA GLY A 222 -8.12 7.29 0.12
C GLY A 222 -8.22 8.82 0.07
N CYS A 223 -7.40 9.50 0.87
CA CYS A 223 -7.27 10.95 0.89
C CYS A 223 -6.65 11.48 -0.41
N GLY A 224 -7.15 12.63 -0.87
CA GLY A 224 -6.67 13.30 -2.08
C GLY A 224 -6.34 14.78 -1.90
N GLU A 225 -6.35 15.32 -0.68
CA GLU A 225 -6.19 16.75 -0.40
C GLU A 225 -4.91 17.37 -0.97
N GLN A 226 -3.82 16.59 -1.08
CA GLN A 226 -2.54 17.03 -1.64
C GLN A 226 -2.33 16.56 -3.09
N GLY A 227 -3.34 15.95 -3.72
CA GLY A 227 -3.24 15.43 -5.08
C GLY A 227 -2.65 14.02 -5.19
N GLN A 228 -2.41 13.33 -4.07
CA GLN A 228 -1.80 12.00 -4.00
C GLN A 228 -2.63 10.87 -4.64
N LEU A 229 -3.84 11.16 -5.13
CA LEU A 229 -4.61 10.23 -5.96
C LEU A 229 -4.34 10.38 -7.46
N GLY A 230 -3.77 11.50 -7.93
CA GLY A 230 -3.47 11.78 -9.34
C GLY A 230 -4.67 11.86 -10.31
N ARG A 231 -5.90 11.68 -9.80
CA ARG A 231 -7.12 11.53 -10.60
C ARG A 231 -8.27 12.45 -10.17
N VAL A 232 -8.04 13.27 -9.14
CA VAL A 232 -9.03 14.17 -8.53
C VAL A 232 -8.46 15.59 -8.59
N PRO A 233 -9.04 16.50 -9.40
CA PRO A 233 -8.57 17.89 -9.47
C PRO A 233 -8.70 18.62 -8.13
N ALA A 234 -7.78 19.57 -7.88
CA ALA A 234 -7.70 20.38 -6.66
C ALA A 234 -9.06 20.90 -6.16
N LEU A 235 -9.92 21.38 -7.07
CA LEU A 235 -11.26 21.92 -6.76
C LEU A 235 -12.13 20.95 -5.95
N PHE A 236 -12.04 19.64 -6.24
CA PHE A 236 -12.81 18.60 -5.55
C PHE A 236 -12.06 18.06 -4.32
N ALA A 237 -10.74 18.14 -4.31
CA ALA A 237 -9.90 17.67 -3.22
C ALA A 237 -9.89 18.61 -2.01
N THR A 238 -9.73 19.93 -2.21
CA THR A 238 -9.47 20.88 -1.10
C THR A 238 -10.67 21.77 -0.74
N ARG A 239 -11.49 22.17 -1.72
CA ARG A 239 -12.64 23.10 -1.50
C ARG A 239 -13.98 22.38 -1.31
N GLY A 240 -13.94 21.05 -1.18
CA GLY A 240 -15.12 20.19 -1.22
C GLY A 240 -15.95 20.17 0.07
N GLY A 241 -15.36 20.32 1.25
CA GLY A 241 -16.05 20.03 2.51
C GLY A 241 -16.56 18.59 2.55
N ARG A 242 -15.68 17.63 2.19
CA ARG A 242 -15.96 16.19 2.00
C ARG A 242 -17.04 15.84 0.94
N ARG A 243 -17.55 16.82 0.17
CA ARG A 243 -18.38 16.53 -1.02
C ARG A 243 -17.56 15.79 -2.08
N GLY A 244 -17.90 14.52 -2.30
CA GLY A 244 -17.19 13.64 -3.24
C GLY A 244 -16.28 12.60 -2.60
N LEU A 245 -16.34 12.38 -1.27
CA LEU A 245 -15.62 11.29 -0.60
C LEU A 245 -15.81 9.93 -1.29
N GLU A 246 -17.02 9.59 -1.71
CA GLU A 246 -17.33 8.37 -2.48
C GLU A 246 -16.41 8.18 -3.69
N ARG A 247 -16.08 9.27 -4.40
CA ARG A 247 -15.18 9.23 -5.57
C ARG A 247 -13.71 9.02 -5.17
N MET A 248 -13.33 9.41 -3.96
CA MET A 248 -11.94 9.30 -3.47
C MET A 248 -11.70 7.95 -2.79
N LEU A 249 -12.65 7.45 -2.00
CA LEU A 249 -12.60 6.16 -1.31
C LEU A 249 -12.79 4.98 -2.28
N VAL A 250 -13.62 5.12 -3.31
CA VAL A 250 -13.72 4.09 -4.36
C VAL A 250 -12.45 4.09 -5.23
N PRO A 251 -11.78 2.95 -5.42
CA PRO A 251 -10.64 2.80 -6.34
C PRO A 251 -11.01 3.20 -7.76
N GLN A 252 -10.24 4.09 -8.37
CA GLN A 252 -10.38 4.44 -9.79
C GLN A 252 -9.02 4.57 -10.48
N LEU A 253 -9.03 4.31 -11.79
CA LEU A 253 -7.89 4.42 -12.67
C LEU A 253 -7.31 5.85 -12.69
N VAL A 254 -5.99 5.96 -12.60
CA VAL A 254 -5.25 7.22 -12.78
C VAL A 254 -5.16 7.55 -14.29
N PRO A 255 -5.70 8.68 -14.76
CA PRO A 255 -5.86 8.95 -16.18
C PRO A 255 -4.59 9.48 -16.86
N VAL A 256 -3.62 8.60 -17.15
CA VAL A 256 -2.41 8.96 -17.91
C VAL A 256 -2.53 8.57 -19.37
N ARG A 257 -2.46 9.57 -20.26
CA ARG A 257 -2.44 9.37 -21.71
C ARG A 257 -1.02 9.01 -22.17
N GLY A 258 -0.88 7.94 -22.96
CA GLY A 258 0.36 7.64 -23.66
C GLY A 258 0.61 8.62 -24.82
N ARG A 259 1.78 8.51 -25.46
CA ARG A 259 2.06 9.27 -26.70
C ARG A 259 1.13 8.80 -27.83
N GLY A 260 0.35 9.74 -28.37
CA GLY A 260 -0.56 9.50 -29.49
C GLY A 260 -1.98 9.10 -29.09
N ARG A 261 -2.95 9.36 -29.97
CA ARG A 261 -4.42 9.33 -29.70
C ARG A 261 -5.01 7.95 -29.35
N ARG A 262 -4.20 6.89 -29.31
CA ARG A 262 -4.61 5.49 -29.03
C ARG A 262 -3.71 4.74 -28.04
N SER A 263 -2.61 5.34 -27.56
CA SER A 263 -1.70 4.64 -26.63
C SER A 263 -2.17 4.80 -25.18
N LYS A 264 -2.48 3.69 -24.52
CA LYS A 264 -2.75 3.64 -23.08
C LYS A 264 -1.41 3.56 -22.35
N MET A 265 -1.17 4.45 -21.38
CA MET A 265 0.02 4.35 -20.54
C MET A 265 -0.04 3.04 -19.74
N ARG A 266 1.09 2.33 -19.62
CA ARG A 266 1.21 1.16 -18.74
C ARG A 266 2.41 1.34 -17.81
N PHE A 267 2.15 1.18 -16.52
CA PHE A 267 3.17 1.19 -15.49
C PHE A 267 3.79 -0.19 -15.33
N GLN A 268 5.05 -0.22 -14.91
CA GLN A 268 5.75 -1.44 -14.48
C GLN A 268 5.91 -1.49 -12.96
N ASP A 269 5.95 -0.34 -12.29
CA ASP A 269 6.06 -0.27 -10.84
C ASP A 269 5.44 1.02 -10.28
N ALA A 270 5.14 1.04 -8.98
CA ALA A 270 4.63 2.19 -8.24
C ALA A 270 5.16 2.21 -6.80
N PHE A 271 5.30 3.42 -6.24
CA PHE A 271 5.82 3.69 -4.90
C PHE A 271 5.07 4.86 -4.27
N CYS A 272 5.01 4.92 -2.95
CA CYS A 272 4.47 6.06 -2.21
C CYS A 272 5.56 6.70 -1.36
N GLY A 273 5.45 8.01 -1.18
CA GLY A 273 5.83 8.66 0.07
C GLY A 273 4.57 8.95 0.90
N ALA A 274 4.71 9.74 1.97
CA ALA A 274 3.59 10.01 2.87
C ALA A 274 2.35 10.60 2.16
N TYR A 275 2.56 11.65 1.38
CA TYR A 275 1.50 12.44 0.73
C TYR A 275 1.70 12.57 -0.78
N PHE A 276 2.39 11.61 -1.40
CA PHE A 276 2.68 11.60 -2.83
C PHE A 276 2.97 10.19 -3.36
N THR A 277 2.83 10.02 -4.67
CA THR A 277 3.02 8.75 -5.39
C THR A 277 4.01 8.95 -6.53
N PHE A 278 4.91 7.99 -6.70
CA PHE A 278 5.71 7.79 -7.92
C PHE A 278 5.22 6.57 -8.69
N ALA A 279 5.25 6.63 -10.01
CA ALA A 279 4.93 5.51 -10.89
C ALA A 279 5.92 5.43 -12.06
N VAL A 280 6.47 4.23 -12.29
CA VAL A 280 7.47 3.96 -13.32
C VAL A 280 6.79 3.36 -14.54
N THR A 281 6.92 3.97 -15.71
CA THR A 281 6.36 3.42 -16.96
C THR A 281 7.23 2.27 -17.49
N ARG A 282 6.68 1.44 -18.39
CA ARG A 282 7.46 0.37 -19.06
C ARG A 282 8.61 0.90 -19.93
N GLU A 283 8.61 2.18 -20.28
CA GLU A 283 9.71 2.87 -20.95
C GLU A 283 10.71 3.53 -19.97
N GLY A 284 10.58 3.29 -18.66
CA GLY A 284 11.45 3.86 -17.62
C GLY A 284 11.20 5.32 -17.27
N HIS A 285 10.11 5.93 -17.75
CA HIS A 285 9.77 7.30 -17.34
C HIS A 285 9.20 7.31 -15.93
N ILE A 286 9.62 8.29 -15.13
CA ILE A 286 9.09 8.50 -13.77
C ILE A 286 7.97 9.53 -13.84
N TYR A 287 6.79 9.14 -13.37
CA TYR A 287 5.66 10.03 -13.13
C TYR A 287 5.49 10.25 -11.63
N GLY A 288 5.10 11.47 -11.24
CA GLY A 288 4.82 11.82 -9.85
C GLY A 288 3.58 12.70 -9.70
N PHE A 289 2.89 12.55 -8.56
CA PHE A 289 1.72 13.35 -8.17
C PHE A 289 1.55 13.34 -6.66
N GLY A 290 0.92 14.38 -6.09
CA GLY A 290 0.88 14.63 -4.65
C GLY A 290 1.61 15.89 -4.19
N LEU A 291 1.90 15.96 -2.90
CA LEU A 291 2.55 17.10 -2.24
C LEU A 291 3.98 17.31 -2.76
N SER A 292 4.34 18.58 -3.06
CA SER A 292 5.70 18.98 -3.39
C SER A 292 6.13 20.28 -2.70
N ASN A 293 5.56 20.59 -1.53
CA ASN A 293 5.77 21.85 -0.83
C ASN A 293 7.22 22.14 -0.40
N TYR A 294 8.08 21.12 -0.41
CA TYR A 294 9.53 21.21 -0.25
C TYR A 294 10.26 20.52 -1.42
N HIS A 295 9.70 20.61 -2.63
CA HIS A 295 10.19 19.97 -3.85
C HIS A 295 10.38 18.43 -3.80
N GLN A 296 9.73 17.72 -2.87
CA GLN A 296 9.96 16.28 -2.64
C GLN A 296 9.48 15.35 -3.78
N LEU A 297 8.70 15.85 -4.75
CA LEU A 297 8.44 15.16 -6.03
C LEU A 297 9.51 15.41 -7.10
N GLY A 298 10.52 16.26 -6.85
CA GLY A 298 11.51 16.68 -7.83
C GLY A 298 10.96 17.68 -8.85
N THR A 299 9.91 18.43 -8.49
CA THR A 299 9.38 19.56 -9.25
C THR A 299 10.08 20.86 -8.87
N GLN A 300 10.22 21.79 -9.82
CA GLN A 300 10.72 23.14 -9.52
C GLN A 300 9.66 24.04 -8.89
N ASP A 301 8.39 23.72 -9.09
CA ASP A 301 7.25 24.31 -8.38
C ASP A 301 7.03 23.60 -7.03
N THR A 302 6.51 24.31 -6.04
CA THR A 302 6.13 23.79 -4.72
C THR A 302 4.63 23.45 -4.60
N GLU A 303 3.81 23.86 -5.57
CA GLU A 303 2.37 23.56 -5.58
C GLU A 303 2.08 22.04 -5.69
N PRO A 304 1.05 21.51 -5.00
CA PRO A 304 0.72 20.08 -5.07
C PRO A 304 0.25 19.64 -6.46
N CYS A 305 0.77 18.50 -6.91
CA CYS A 305 0.53 17.97 -8.25
C CYS A 305 -0.71 17.05 -8.27
N PHE A 306 -1.91 17.62 -8.49
CA PHE A 306 -3.18 16.88 -8.59
C PHE A 306 -3.35 16.01 -9.85
N SER A 307 -2.35 15.97 -10.73
CA SER A 307 -2.31 15.08 -11.90
C SER A 307 -0.87 14.61 -12.17
N PRO A 308 -0.66 13.39 -12.71
CA PRO A 308 0.66 12.82 -12.94
C PRO A 308 1.54 13.68 -13.86
N GLN A 309 2.61 14.23 -13.28
CA GLN A 309 3.66 14.95 -13.98
C GLN A 309 4.75 13.99 -14.42
N ASN A 310 5.23 14.14 -15.67
CA ASN A 310 6.39 13.38 -16.17
C ASN A 310 7.67 14.09 -15.70
N LEU A 311 8.31 13.57 -14.65
CA LEU A 311 9.33 14.29 -13.88
C LEU A 311 10.65 14.36 -14.65
N THR A 312 10.98 15.55 -15.16
CA THR A 312 12.19 15.79 -15.97
C THR A 312 13.48 15.70 -15.16
N SER A 313 13.44 15.97 -13.85
CA SER A 313 14.56 15.83 -12.92
C SER A 313 15.09 14.39 -12.79
N PHE A 314 14.25 13.39 -13.08
CA PHE A 314 14.63 11.97 -13.09
C PHE A 314 15.04 11.46 -14.48
N LYS A 315 14.95 12.28 -15.56
CA LYS A 315 15.33 11.84 -16.91
C LYS A 315 16.84 11.82 -17.05
N ASN A 316 17.39 10.63 -17.20
CA ASN A 316 18.80 10.42 -17.47
C ASN A 316 18.99 9.22 -18.40
N SER A 317 19.86 9.32 -19.41
CA SER A 317 20.09 8.23 -20.36
C SER A 317 20.92 7.08 -19.78
N THR A 318 21.59 7.28 -18.64
CA THR A 318 22.45 6.26 -17.99
C THR A 318 21.88 5.70 -16.69
N LYS A 319 20.75 6.21 -16.18
CA LYS A 319 20.17 5.76 -14.90
C LYS A 319 18.82 5.10 -15.13
N SER A 320 18.65 3.90 -14.59
CA SER A 320 17.35 3.27 -14.42
C SER A 320 16.99 3.34 -12.95
N TRP A 321 15.84 3.93 -12.61
CA TRP A 321 15.39 4.05 -11.22
C TRP A 321 14.63 2.79 -10.82
N VAL A 322 15.09 2.13 -9.74
CA VAL A 322 14.57 0.81 -9.33
C VAL A 322 13.90 0.81 -7.96
N GLY A 323 14.06 1.87 -7.16
CA GLY A 323 13.38 2.01 -5.88
C GLY A 323 13.16 3.47 -5.49
N PHE A 324 12.02 3.74 -4.87
CA PHE A 324 11.64 5.04 -4.30
C PHE A 324 10.99 4.83 -2.94
N SER A 325 11.23 5.76 -2.03
CA SER A 325 10.57 5.88 -0.74
C SER A 325 10.47 7.36 -0.37
N GLY A 326 9.47 7.75 0.42
CA GLY A 326 9.30 9.15 0.81
C GLY A 326 8.71 9.32 2.21
N GLY A 327 9.28 10.24 2.98
CA GLY A 327 8.67 10.70 4.23
C GLY A 327 7.62 11.79 3.95
N GLN A 328 7.39 12.65 4.93
CA GLN A 328 6.44 13.78 4.79
C GLN A 328 6.92 14.82 3.78
N HIS A 329 8.23 15.14 3.81
CA HIS A 329 8.83 16.25 3.08
C HIS A 329 10.16 15.92 2.38
N HIS A 330 10.52 14.64 2.28
CA HIS A 330 11.73 14.18 1.59
C HIS A 330 11.49 12.86 0.86
N THR A 331 12.26 12.64 -0.20
CA THR A 331 12.27 11.41 -1.01
C THR A 331 13.69 10.86 -1.06
N VAL A 332 13.81 9.55 -0.88
CA VAL A 332 15.03 8.77 -1.09
C VAL A 332 14.76 7.76 -2.20
N CYS A 333 15.66 7.65 -3.17
CA CYS A 333 15.52 6.76 -4.32
C CYS A 333 16.85 6.10 -4.67
N VAL A 334 16.82 5.00 -5.41
CA VAL A 334 18.00 4.22 -5.77
C VAL A 334 17.94 3.81 -7.25
N ASP A 335 19.10 3.87 -7.92
CA ASP A 335 19.26 3.44 -9.31
C ASP A 335 19.74 1.98 -9.44
N SER A 336 19.71 1.46 -10.66
CA SER A 336 20.15 0.10 -10.98
C SER A 336 21.64 -0.17 -10.79
N GLU A 337 22.46 0.86 -10.55
CA GLU A 337 23.88 0.73 -10.18
C GLU A 337 24.07 0.64 -8.65
N GLY A 338 22.98 0.78 -7.88
CA GLY A 338 22.98 0.77 -6.43
C GLY A 338 23.41 2.10 -5.80
N LYS A 339 23.31 3.21 -6.53
CA LYS A 339 23.54 4.56 -5.96
C LYS A 339 22.25 5.11 -5.38
N ALA A 340 22.30 5.53 -4.13
CA ALA A 340 21.18 6.18 -3.47
C ALA A 340 21.23 7.71 -3.67
N TYR A 341 20.04 8.31 -3.78
CA TYR A 341 19.81 9.72 -4.04
C TYR A 341 18.74 10.26 -3.11
N SER A 342 18.88 11.50 -2.66
CA SER A 342 17.90 12.23 -1.86
C SER A 342 17.43 13.51 -2.55
N LEU A 343 16.20 13.90 -2.29
CA LEU A 343 15.66 15.22 -2.59
C LEU A 343 14.56 15.61 -1.60
N GLY A 344 14.20 16.89 -1.54
CA GLY A 344 13.22 17.43 -0.60
C GLY A 344 13.82 18.41 0.43
N ARG A 345 13.08 18.62 1.53
CA ARG A 345 13.46 19.42 2.71
C ARG A 345 14.74 18.88 3.35
N ALA A 346 15.66 19.77 3.73
CA ALA A 346 16.96 19.38 4.29
C ALA A 346 17.06 19.38 5.83
N GLU A 347 16.11 20.02 6.52
CA GLU A 347 16.11 20.15 7.99
C GLU A 347 16.16 18.80 8.72
N TYR A 348 16.81 18.80 9.89
CA TYR A 348 17.13 17.61 10.70
C TYR A 348 17.97 16.56 9.96
N GLY A 349 18.76 16.96 8.95
CA GLY A 349 19.66 16.04 8.24
C GLY A 349 18.97 14.99 7.35
N ARG A 350 17.65 15.05 7.14
CA ARG A 350 16.83 13.99 6.51
C ARG A 350 17.21 13.60 5.06
N LEU A 351 18.07 14.38 4.42
CA LEU A 351 18.63 14.06 3.09
C LEU A 351 19.91 13.21 3.15
N GLY A 352 20.65 13.19 4.27
CA GLY A 352 21.90 12.45 4.38
C GLY A 352 23.07 13.07 3.59
N LEU A 353 22.98 14.36 3.22
CA LEU A 353 23.96 15.04 2.37
C LEU A 353 25.08 15.76 3.14
N GLY A 354 25.16 15.55 4.46
CA GLY A 354 26.10 16.23 5.36
C GLY A 354 25.55 17.50 6.00
N THR A 355 26.29 17.99 7.01
CA THR A 355 25.94 19.18 7.78
C THR A 355 25.86 20.42 6.89
N GLY A 356 24.80 21.22 7.06
CA GLY A 356 24.58 22.42 6.25
C GLY A 356 24.02 22.15 4.85
N ALA A 357 23.52 20.94 4.58
CA ALA A 357 22.77 20.65 3.38
C ALA A 357 21.55 21.58 3.23
N GLU A 358 21.40 22.17 2.05
CA GLU A 358 20.21 22.93 1.65
C GLU A 358 19.19 22.04 0.93
N GLU A 359 17.95 22.52 0.83
CA GLU A 359 16.84 21.88 0.11
C GLU A 359 17.22 21.52 -1.34
N LYS A 360 16.71 20.39 -1.84
CA LYS A 360 17.03 19.87 -3.19
C LYS A 360 15.76 19.56 -3.98
N SER A 361 15.62 20.20 -5.15
CA SER A 361 14.52 19.98 -6.10
C SER A 361 14.86 18.95 -7.21
N ALA A 362 16.00 18.26 -7.09
CA ALA A 362 16.43 17.21 -8.01
C ALA A 362 17.22 16.10 -7.25
N PRO A 363 17.21 14.85 -7.73
CA PRO A 363 17.91 13.73 -7.10
C PRO A 363 19.41 14.02 -6.93
N THR A 364 19.86 14.16 -5.68
CA THR A 364 21.26 14.42 -5.33
C THR A 364 21.87 13.17 -4.73
N VAL A 365 23.04 12.74 -5.22
CA VAL A 365 23.73 11.52 -4.73
C VAL A 365 24.02 11.66 -3.24
N ILE A 366 23.65 10.64 -2.46
CA ILE A 366 24.03 10.55 -1.05
C ILE A 366 25.48 10.06 -0.99
N PRO A 367 26.41 10.82 -0.39
CA PRO A 367 27.82 10.44 -0.33
C PRO A 367 28.06 9.22 0.57
N GLU A 368 29.22 8.59 0.40
CA GLU A 368 29.80 7.56 1.31
C GLU A 368 29.01 6.25 1.51
N LEU A 369 27.82 6.11 0.92
CA LEU A 369 27.09 4.84 0.91
C LEU A 369 27.75 3.78 0.00
N PRO A 370 27.78 2.50 0.42
CA PRO A 370 28.15 1.38 -0.44
C PRO A 370 27.04 1.09 -1.48
N SER A 371 27.18 0.02 -2.29
CA SER A 371 26.14 -0.39 -3.24
C SER A 371 24.84 -0.79 -2.52
N ILE A 372 23.78 0.01 -2.72
CA ILE A 372 22.47 -0.09 -2.08
C ILE A 372 21.51 -0.94 -2.91
N ILE A 373 20.74 -1.80 -2.24
CA ILE A 373 19.72 -2.67 -2.87
C ILE A 373 18.28 -2.22 -2.57
N SER A 374 18.05 -1.48 -1.49
CA SER A 374 16.75 -0.88 -1.19
C SER A 374 16.90 0.32 -0.27
N VAL A 375 15.97 1.28 -0.39
CA VAL A 375 15.89 2.48 0.45
C VAL A 375 14.51 2.55 1.12
N ALA A 376 14.44 3.18 2.28
CA ALA A 376 13.21 3.41 3.02
C ALA A 376 13.24 4.79 3.69
N CYS A 377 12.07 5.31 4.08
CA CYS A 377 11.91 6.56 4.80
C CYS A 377 10.93 6.33 5.95
N GLY A 378 11.16 7.01 7.07
CA GLY A 378 10.10 7.31 8.04
C GLY A 378 9.61 8.75 7.84
N ALA A 379 8.82 9.27 8.77
CA ALA A 379 8.27 10.63 8.67
C ALA A 379 9.32 11.73 8.39
N SER A 380 10.45 11.70 9.12
CA SER A 380 11.57 12.65 8.99
C SER A 380 12.96 11.99 9.02
N VAL A 381 13.05 10.71 8.66
CA VAL A 381 14.28 9.89 8.64
C VAL A 381 14.43 9.13 7.32
N GLY A 382 15.65 8.78 6.95
CA GLY A 382 15.98 8.01 5.75
C GLY A 382 16.86 6.80 6.07
N TYR A 383 16.71 5.74 5.27
CA TYR A 383 17.44 4.49 5.42
C TYR A 383 17.91 3.94 4.08
N ALA A 384 19.04 3.23 4.11
CA ALA A 384 19.54 2.44 2.99
C ALA A 384 19.99 1.06 3.46
N VAL A 385 19.63 0.02 2.71
CA VAL A 385 20.11 -1.36 2.91
C VAL A 385 21.08 -1.68 1.78
N SER A 386 22.28 -2.10 2.15
CA SER A 386 23.37 -2.41 1.24
C SER A 386 23.38 -3.87 0.80
N SER A 387 23.99 -4.15 -0.35
CA SER A 387 24.09 -5.49 -0.94
C SER A 387 24.79 -6.52 -0.02
N ASP A 388 25.76 -6.08 0.78
CA ASP A 388 26.42 -6.93 1.79
C ASP A 388 25.52 -7.25 3.01
N GLY A 389 24.39 -6.55 3.17
CA GLY A 389 23.39 -6.76 4.22
C GLY A 389 23.53 -5.86 5.44
N ARG A 390 24.25 -4.74 5.35
CA ARG A 390 24.24 -3.67 6.38
C ARG A 390 23.12 -2.67 6.13
N ALA A 391 22.66 -2.01 7.19
CA ALA A 391 21.70 -0.91 7.13
C ALA A 391 22.33 0.40 7.61
N PHE A 392 21.95 1.49 6.96
CA PHE A 392 22.38 2.86 7.28
C PHE A 392 21.16 3.73 7.57
N ALA A 393 21.29 4.66 8.51
CA ALA A 393 20.23 5.58 8.92
C ALA A 393 20.74 7.03 8.97
N TRP A 394 19.85 7.98 8.71
CA TRP A 394 20.08 9.43 8.86
C TRP A 394 18.75 10.18 9.06
N GLY A 395 18.82 11.44 9.44
CA GLY A 395 17.67 12.30 9.70
C GLY A 395 17.46 12.61 11.17
N MET A 396 16.20 12.87 11.53
CA MET A 396 15.80 13.32 12.86
C MET A 396 16.05 12.27 13.96
N GLY A 397 16.78 12.63 15.01
CA GLY A 397 17.20 11.71 16.06
C GLY A 397 16.18 11.50 17.20
N THR A 398 15.28 12.46 17.43
CA THR A 398 14.42 12.58 18.63
C THR A 398 13.61 11.33 19.01
N ASN A 399 13.20 10.52 18.02
CA ASN A 399 12.41 9.31 18.27
C ASN A 399 13.29 8.05 18.46
N TYR A 400 14.62 8.18 18.54
CA TYR A 400 15.61 7.09 18.49
C TYR A 400 15.55 6.20 17.23
N GLN A 401 14.79 6.58 16.20
CA GLN A 401 14.59 5.83 14.96
C GLN A 401 15.91 5.53 14.19
N LEU A 402 17.01 6.20 14.53
CA LEU A 402 18.32 6.01 13.90
C LEU A 402 19.11 4.80 14.45
N GLY A 403 18.76 4.29 15.64
CA GLY A 403 19.46 3.14 16.25
C GLY A 403 20.89 3.42 16.75
N THR A 404 21.32 4.68 16.78
CA THR A 404 22.63 5.11 17.28
C THR A 404 22.77 4.86 18.79
N GLY A 405 21.70 5.13 19.53
CA GLY A 405 21.65 5.17 21.00
C GLY A 405 21.28 6.56 21.54
N GLU A 406 21.42 7.61 20.71
CA GLU A 406 21.30 9.03 21.07
C GLU A 406 20.09 9.69 20.37
N GLU A 407 19.70 10.88 20.83
CA GLU A 407 18.60 11.69 20.25
C GLU A 407 19.07 12.70 19.18
N ASP A 408 20.38 12.82 18.95
CA ASP A 408 20.97 13.78 18.02
C ASP A 408 20.60 13.51 16.56
N ASP A 409 20.33 14.59 15.80
CA ASP A 409 20.10 14.53 14.37
C ASP A 409 21.36 14.10 13.60
N VAL A 410 21.21 13.13 12.69
CA VAL A 410 22.32 12.57 11.91
C VAL A 410 22.26 13.08 10.47
N TRP A 411 23.25 13.89 10.09
CA TRP A 411 23.27 14.61 8.80
C TRP A 411 23.92 13.83 7.65
N SER A 412 24.69 12.79 7.94
CA SER A 412 25.30 11.86 6.97
C SER A 412 24.96 10.41 7.36
N PRO A 413 24.81 9.44 6.43
CA PRO A 413 24.43 8.08 6.77
C PRO A 413 25.37 7.41 7.78
N VAL A 414 24.81 6.91 8.89
CA VAL A 414 25.53 6.14 9.92
C VAL A 414 25.09 4.68 9.84
N GLU A 415 26.05 3.75 9.94
CA GLU A 415 25.76 2.32 9.98
C GLU A 415 25.03 1.94 11.29
N MET A 416 23.89 1.28 11.16
CA MET A 416 23.09 0.82 12.30
C MET A 416 23.79 -0.38 12.95
N THR A 417 24.08 -0.30 14.25
CA THR A 417 24.83 -1.33 14.99
C THR A 417 24.13 -1.73 16.29
N GLY A 418 24.38 -2.97 16.73
CA GLY A 418 23.93 -3.47 18.02
C GLY A 418 23.80 -5.00 18.05
N LYS A 419 23.61 -5.55 19.24
CA LYS A 419 23.60 -7.00 19.51
C LYS A 419 22.66 -7.83 18.62
N GLN A 420 21.54 -7.27 18.18
CA GLN A 420 20.58 -7.97 17.30
C GLN A 420 20.94 -7.89 15.80
N LEU A 421 21.94 -7.10 15.41
CA LEU A 421 22.49 -7.00 14.06
C LEU A 421 23.84 -7.72 13.92
N GLU A 422 24.52 -8.00 15.03
CA GLU A 422 25.71 -8.86 15.06
C GLU A 422 25.43 -10.22 14.40
N ASN A 423 26.31 -10.65 13.50
CA ASN A 423 26.19 -11.89 12.72
C ASN A 423 24.89 -12.02 11.88
N ARG A 424 24.19 -10.92 11.59
CA ARG A 424 23.00 -10.91 10.72
C ARG A 424 23.19 -10.08 9.45
N ARG A 425 22.29 -10.29 8.48
CA ARG A 425 22.09 -9.46 7.30
C ARG A 425 20.70 -8.84 7.34
N VAL A 426 20.61 -7.54 7.14
CA VAL A 426 19.35 -6.82 6.97
C VAL A 426 18.81 -7.10 5.57
N LEU A 427 17.55 -7.53 5.51
CA LEU A 427 16.80 -7.85 4.29
C LEU A 427 15.87 -6.70 3.88
N ALA A 428 15.29 -6.01 4.87
CA ALA A 428 14.39 -4.89 4.68
C ALA A 428 14.44 -3.93 5.88
N VAL A 429 14.10 -2.67 5.62
CA VAL A 429 13.77 -1.66 6.65
C VAL A 429 12.48 -0.98 6.20
N SER A 430 11.57 -0.73 7.13
CA SER A 430 10.37 0.08 6.95
C SER A 430 10.21 0.95 8.21
N SER A 431 9.72 2.18 8.09
CA SER A 431 9.73 3.16 9.19
C SER A 431 8.48 4.03 9.20
N GLY A 432 7.94 4.24 10.40
CA GLY A 432 6.68 4.94 10.63
C GLY A 432 6.86 6.39 11.08
N GLY A 433 5.89 6.86 11.86
CA GLY A 433 5.93 8.18 12.49
C GLY A 433 7.01 8.29 13.56
N GLN A 434 7.11 7.29 14.44
CA GLN A 434 8.00 7.32 15.61
C GLN A 434 8.80 6.02 15.87
N HIS A 435 8.62 4.99 15.05
CA HIS A 435 9.30 3.69 15.17
C HIS A 435 9.87 3.23 13.84
N THR A 436 10.74 2.23 13.89
CA THR A 436 11.37 1.61 12.73
C THR A 436 11.45 0.10 12.91
N VAL A 437 11.16 -0.63 11.83
CA VAL A 437 11.08 -2.09 11.78
C VAL A 437 12.10 -2.60 10.77
N LEU A 438 12.87 -3.61 11.16
CA LEU A 438 13.84 -4.29 10.29
C LEU A 438 13.47 -5.75 10.14
N LEU A 439 13.66 -6.29 8.94
CA LEU A 439 13.68 -7.73 8.70
C LEU A 439 15.13 -8.17 8.54
N VAL A 440 15.56 -9.17 9.30
CA VAL A 440 16.95 -9.66 9.32
C VAL A 440 17.01 -11.18 9.15
N SER A 441 18.12 -11.68 8.62
CA SER A 441 18.45 -13.11 8.59
C SER A 441 19.80 -13.33 9.26
N ASP A 442 19.99 -14.48 9.91
CA ASP A 442 21.31 -14.87 10.40
C ASP A 442 22.25 -15.12 9.21
N LYS A 443 23.53 -14.76 9.35
CA LYS A 443 24.56 -15.13 8.37
C LYS A 443 24.76 -16.63 8.41
N GLU A 444 24.72 -17.27 7.25
CA GLU A 444 25.15 -18.66 7.10
C GLU A 444 26.59 -18.78 7.62
N GLN A 445 26.80 -19.69 8.58
CA GLN A 445 28.14 -19.97 9.10
C GLN A 445 28.92 -20.76 8.05
N SER A 446 30.03 -20.19 7.59
CA SER A 446 30.99 -20.77 6.65
C SER A 446 31.86 -21.84 7.29
#